data_AF-A0A365K5R2-F1
#
_entry.id   AF-A0A365K5R2-F1
#
_cell.length_a   1.000
_cell.length_b   1.000
_cell.length_c   1.000
_cell.angle_alpha   90.00
_cell.angle_beta   90.00
_cell.angle_gamma   90.00
#
_symmetry.space_group_name_H-M   'P 1'
#
loop_
_entity.id
_entity.type
_entity.pdbx_description
1 polymer ?
#
loop_
_entity_poly.entity_id
_entity_poly.type
_entity_poly.pdbx_seq_one_letter_code
_entity_poly.pdbx_strand_id
1 'polypeptide(L)'
;MKPTKKKNEFDKKFYIKWMVIAMTAIWAAIAAVWLSMHNWDTEESMKALAQAFTEQPAETEEQAPAEQEGSAVKEEQAAPEEKTEQPETPAEEQPKEETPAPAPKDATVYPDIDQLPAEPTIINGILLANKQHPLPASYAPGENAKARAAFDAMAQAAAEDGLQLVAFSTYRGFDRQKQLYEGYVAKDGQAAADRYSARPGFSEHQTGLAFDIGEAGQEQHWASSSFGDTAGGKWVKENAHNYGFILRYPQGKEQITGYMHESWHFRYVGKEAATAIYNQNITLEEYLGI
;
A
#
# COMPACT_ATOMS: atom_id res chain seq x y z
N MET A 1 52.57 24.50 -35.99
CA MET A 1 52.41 23.96 -34.62
C MET A 1 51.08 24.43 -34.06
N LYS A 2 50.13 23.51 -33.80
CA LYS A 2 48.91 23.80 -33.03
C LYS A 2 49.12 23.26 -31.60
N PRO A 3 48.76 23.99 -30.53
CA PRO A 3 48.89 23.47 -29.18
C PRO A 3 47.63 22.67 -28.83
N THR A 4 47.80 21.39 -28.48
CA THR A 4 46.76 20.55 -27.89
C THR A 4 46.68 20.83 -26.39
N LYS A 5 45.61 21.49 -25.93
CA LYS A 5 45.24 21.53 -24.50
C LYS A 5 44.69 20.16 -24.11
N LYS A 6 45.43 19.38 -23.32
CA LYS A 6 44.86 18.26 -22.56
C LYS A 6 43.97 18.85 -21.45
N LYS A 7 42.66 18.59 -21.51
CA LYS A 7 41.76 18.84 -20.38
C LYS A 7 42.01 17.74 -19.33
N ASN A 8 42.27 18.14 -18.09
CA ASN A 8 42.20 17.24 -16.94
C ASN A 8 40.73 16.84 -16.77
N GLU A 9 40.38 15.66 -17.23
CA GLU A 9 39.09 15.05 -16.93
C GLU A 9 39.17 14.51 -15.50
N PHE A 10 38.59 15.26 -14.57
CA PHE A 10 38.50 14.90 -13.16
C PHE A 10 37.68 13.60 -13.05
N ASP A 11 38.26 12.53 -12.49
CA ASP A 11 37.63 11.21 -12.45
C ASP A 11 36.47 11.19 -11.45
N LYS A 12 35.29 11.62 -11.93
CA LYS A 12 34.04 11.71 -11.17
C LYS A 12 33.64 10.37 -10.55
N LYS A 13 34.00 9.24 -11.17
CA LYS A 13 33.65 7.91 -10.65
C LYS A 13 34.46 7.56 -9.40
N PHE A 14 35.73 7.99 -9.34
CA PHE A 14 36.55 7.85 -8.15
C PHE A 14 35.98 8.68 -6.99
N TYR A 15 35.63 9.94 -7.25
CA TYR A 15 35.07 10.83 -6.22
C TYR A 15 33.72 10.35 -5.67
N ILE A 16 32.81 9.89 -6.54
CA ILE A 16 31.50 9.35 -6.13
C ILE A 16 31.67 8.11 -5.24
N LYS A 17 32.58 7.18 -5.57
CA LYS A 17 32.84 6.00 -4.75
C LYS A 17 33.32 6.38 -3.34
N TRP A 18 34.27 7.31 -3.24
CA TRP A 18 34.78 7.76 -1.94
C TRP A 18 33.75 8.56 -1.14
N MET A 19 32.88 9.32 -1.82
CA MET A 19 31.78 10.03 -1.17
C MET A 19 30.75 9.06 -0.58
N VAL A 20 30.40 7.97 -1.27
CA VAL A 20 29.50 6.93 -0.76
C VAL A 20 30.12 6.19 0.43
N ILE A 21 31.42 5.86 0.37
CA ILE A 21 32.13 5.23 1.50
C ILE A 21 32.17 6.17 2.73
N ALA A 22 32.41 7.46 2.52
CA ALA A 22 32.39 8.44 3.61
C ALA A 22 30.98 8.60 4.22
N MET A 23 29.94 8.69 3.39
CA MET A 23 28.56 8.81 3.87
C MET A 23 28.09 7.56 4.63
N THR A 24 28.45 6.36 4.17
CA THR A 24 28.11 5.11 4.87
C THR A 24 28.81 5.00 6.23
N ALA A 25 30.08 5.43 6.32
CA ALA A 25 30.79 5.50 7.61
C ALA A 25 30.16 6.51 8.58
N ILE A 26 29.68 7.65 8.08
CA ILE A 26 28.97 8.66 8.89
C ILE A 26 27.65 8.11 9.41
N TRP A 27 26.85 7.44 8.57
CA TRP A 27 25.59 6.81 9.00
C TRP A 27 25.80 5.72 10.05
N ALA A 28 26.85 4.90 9.92
CA ALA A 28 27.19 3.89 10.91
C ALA A 28 27.59 4.52 12.27
N ALA A 29 28.33 5.63 12.26
CA ALA A 29 28.69 6.36 13.47
C ALA A 29 27.46 7.01 14.14
N ILE A 30 26.54 7.57 13.36
CA ILE A 30 25.28 8.15 13.86
C ILE A 30 24.42 7.06 14.49
N ALA A 31 24.28 5.90 13.86
CA ALA A 31 23.54 4.76 14.41
C ALA A 31 24.15 4.27 15.73
N ALA A 32 25.48 4.20 15.82
CA ALA A 32 26.18 3.81 17.06
C ALA A 32 25.97 4.81 18.20
N VAL A 33 25.99 6.12 17.90
CA VAL A 33 25.70 7.18 18.89
C VAL A 33 24.24 7.13 19.32
N TRP A 34 23.30 6.94 18.38
CA TRP A 34 21.88 6.82 18.67
C TRP A 34 21.59 5.62 19.58
N LEU A 35 22.16 4.45 19.27
CA LEU A 35 22.09 3.25 20.11
C LEU A 35 22.67 3.48 21.51
N SER A 36 23.79 4.22 21.60
CA SER A 36 24.42 4.56 22.88
C SER A 36 23.62 5.57 23.70
N MET A 37 22.86 6.48 23.06
CA MET A 37 22.03 7.47 23.75
C MET A 37 20.68 6.90 24.23
N HIS A 38 20.23 5.80 23.61
CA HIS A 38 18.95 5.16 23.92
C HIS A 38 19.06 3.91 24.81
N ASN A 39 20.16 3.75 25.56
CA ASN A 39 20.39 2.64 26.49
C ASN A 39 20.03 1.27 25.90
N TRP A 40 20.42 1.02 24.66
CA TRP A 40 20.15 -0.24 23.99
C TRP A 40 20.75 -1.42 24.78
N ASP A 41 19.90 -2.27 25.36
CA ASP A 41 20.34 -3.41 26.16
C ASP A 41 20.72 -4.58 25.24
N THR A 42 22.03 -4.79 25.15
CA THR A 42 22.61 -5.86 24.34
C THR A 42 22.27 -7.25 24.86
N GLU A 43 22.04 -7.42 26.16
CA GLU A 43 21.68 -8.71 26.74
C GLU A 43 20.23 -9.09 26.44
N GLU A 44 19.29 -8.14 26.53
CA GLU A 44 17.90 -8.38 26.13
C GLU A 44 17.79 -8.68 24.62
N SER A 45 18.54 -7.95 23.79
CA SER A 45 18.54 -8.16 22.34
C SER A 45 19.09 -9.54 21.96
N MET A 46 20.19 -9.96 22.60
CA MET A 46 20.78 -11.28 22.40
C MET A 46 19.88 -12.40 22.93
N LYS A 47 19.15 -12.18 24.02
CA LYS A 47 18.14 -13.13 24.54
C LYS A 47 16.93 -13.25 23.62
N ALA A 48 16.40 -12.13 23.12
CA ALA A 48 15.30 -12.13 22.15
C ALA A 48 15.70 -12.84 20.85
N LEU A 49 16.94 -12.64 20.39
CA LEU A 49 17.48 -13.31 19.20
C LEU A 49 17.71 -14.81 19.44
N ALA A 50 18.17 -15.19 20.63
CA ALA A 50 18.27 -16.60 21.03
C ALA A 50 16.90 -17.27 21.15
N GLN A 51 15.90 -16.58 21.74
CA GLN A 51 14.52 -17.06 21.83
C GLN A 51 13.88 -17.24 20.45
N ALA A 52 14.12 -16.30 19.53
CA ALA A 52 13.66 -16.41 18.14
C ALA A 52 14.27 -17.60 17.38
N PHE A 53 15.44 -18.11 17.82
CA PHE A 53 16.05 -19.32 17.28
C PHE A 53 15.64 -20.60 18.01
N THR A 54 15.16 -20.53 19.26
CA THR A 54 14.62 -21.70 19.99
C THR A 54 13.13 -21.92 19.79
N GLU A 55 12.35 -20.91 19.39
CA GLU A 55 10.92 -21.05 19.08
C GLU A 55 10.70 -21.34 17.59
N GLN A 56 11.20 -22.50 17.14
CA GLN A 56 10.62 -23.22 16.01
C GLN A 56 9.74 -24.32 16.62
N PRO A 57 8.42 -24.39 16.34
CA PRO A 57 7.57 -25.34 17.05
C PRO A 57 7.92 -26.76 16.64
N ALA A 58 8.34 -27.55 17.63
CA ALA A 58 8.52 -28.99 17.51
C ALA A 58 7.16 -29.65 17.27
N GLU A 59 7.12 -30.51 16.26
CA GLU A 59 6.07 -31.47 16.01
C GLU A 59 5.77 -32.30 17.27
N THR A 60 4.50 -32.57 17.48
CA THR A 60 4.02 -33.46 18.54
C THR A 60 4.22 -34.90 18.08
N GLU A 61 5.19 -35.62 18.65
CA GLU A 61 5.24 -37.09 18.58
C GLU A 61 5.03 -37.68 19.97
N GLU A 62 3.99 -38.51 20.09
CA GLU A 62 3.70 -39.32 21.26
C GLU A 62 3.94 -40.81 20.91
N GLN A 63 4.87 -41.40 21.67
CA GLN A 63 5.03 -42.82 22.05
C GLN A 63 5.63 -43.87 21.08
N ALA A 64 6.81 -44.36 21.52
CA ALA A 64 7.52 -45.61 21.17
C ALA A 64 6.81 -46.86 21.80
N PRO A 65 7.30 -48.13 21.72
CA PRO A 65 8.63 -48.60 21.27
C PRO A 65 8.68 -49.96 20.49
N ALA A 66 9.86 -50.28 19.92
CA ALA A 66 10.64 -51.49 20.24
C ALA A 66 11.72 -51.80 19.17
N GLU A 67 12.97 -51.81 19.66
CA GLU A 67 14.02 -52.82 19.45
C GLU A 67 14.59 -53.19 18.06
N GLN A 68 15.92 -53.01 18.02
CA GLN A 68 16.98 -53.90 17.51
C GLN A 68 17.66 -53.63 16.14
N GLU A 69 18.92 -53.26 16.30
CA GLU A 69 20.14 -53.77 15.64
C GLU A 69 20.42 -53.48 14.15
N GLY A 70 21.64 -52.97 13.92
CA GLY A 70 22.53 -53.60 12.94
C GLY A 70 22.92 -52.81 11.70
N SER A 71 24.05 -52.09 11.79
CA SER A 71 25.15 -52.03 10.81
C SER A 71 24.89 -51.99 9.28
N ALA A 72 25.41 -50.90 8.69
CA ALA A 72 26.49 -50.89 7.69
C ALA A 72 26.21 -51.19 6.19
N VAL A 73 26.42 -50.13 5.39
CA VAL A 73 27.43 -50.01 4.28
C VAL A 73 27.11 -50.57 2.87
N LYS A 74 27.08 -49.59 1.92
CA LYS A 74 27.59 -49.52 0.52
C LYS A 74 26.88 -50.18 -0.68
N GLU A 75 26.81 -49.35 -1.74
CA GLU A 75 27.20 -49.55 -3.18
C GLU A 75 26.79 -50.89 -3.86
N GLU A 76 26.41 -51.01 -5.13
CA GLU A 76 26.41 -50.18 -6.34
C GLU A 76 25.78 -51.06 -7.45
N GLN A 77 25.14 -50.42 -8.45
CA GLN A 77 24.83 -50.87 -9.83
C GLN A 77 24.47 -52.34 -10.16
N ALA A 78 23.34 -52.53 -10.86
CA ALA A 78 23.31 -52.87 -12.30
C ALA A 78 21.87 -53.14 -12.80
N ALA A 79 21.52 -52.55 -13.95
CA ALA A 79 20.45 -52.99 -14.86
C ALA A 79 20.99 -54.16 -15.75
N PRO A 80 20.25 -54.81 -16.69
CA PRO A 80 18.94 -54.45 -17.30
C PRO A 80 18.01 -55.66 -17.66
N GLU A 81 17.02 -55.37 -18.52
CA GLU A 81 16.14 -56.25 -19.34
C GLU A 81 14.79 -56.63 -18.72
N GLU A 82 13.72 -55.87 -19.00
CA GLU A 82 12.87 -55.84 -20.21
C GLU A 82 11.85 -57.00 -20.25
N LYS A 83 10.60 -56.68 -19.87
CA LYS A 83 9.43 -57.27 -20.52
C LYS A 83 8.26 -56.28 -20.51
N THR A 84 7.82 -56.05 -21.73
CA THR A 84 6.70 -55.25 -22.23
C THR A 84 5.35 -55.64 -21.63
N GLU A 85 4.57 -54.64 -21.22
CA GLU A 85 3.14 -54.56 -21.52
C GLU A 85 2.70 -53.07 -21.48
N GLN A 86 1.92 -52.69 -22.49
CA GLN A 86 1.53 -51.32 -22.82
C GLN A 86 0.33 -50.83 -21.97
N PRO A 87 0.10 -49.50 -21.94
CA PRO A 87 -0.61 -48.80 -20.87
C PRO A 87 -2.12 -48.70 -21.06
N GLU A 88 -2.85 -48.69 -19.95
CA GLU A 88 -4.23 -48.21 -19.92
C GLU A 88 -4.24 -46.67 -19.92
N THR A 89 -4.91 -46.12 -20.92
CA THR A 89 -5.32 -44.72 -21.11
C THR A 89 -6.01 -44.14 -19.87
N PRO A 90 -5.55 -43.00 -19.33
CA PRO A 90 -6.37 -42.12 -18.52
C PRO A 90 -7.21 -41.19 -19.41
N ALA A 91 -8.48 -41.05 -19.03
CA ALA A 91 -9.50 -40.26 -19.70
C ALA A 91 -9.12 -38.78 -19.88
N GLU A 92 -9.51 -38.29 -21.04
CA GLU A 92 -9.45 -36.91 -21.52
C GLU A 92 -10.28 -35.99 -20.59
N GLU A 93 -9.60 -35.17 -19.78
CA GLU A 93 -10.24 -34.13 -18.97
C GLU A 93 -10.50 -32.91 -19.85
N GLN A 94 -11.77 -32.61 -20.11
CA GLN A 94 -12.20 -31.47 -20.90
C GLN A 94 -11.75 -30.15 -20.26
N PRO A 95 -11.26 -29.17 -21.03
CA PRO A 95 -10.93 -27.84 -20.50
C PRO A 95 -12.18 -27.15 -19.95
N LYS A 96 -12.15 -26.76 -18.68
CA LYS A 96 -13.11 -25.81 -18.11
C LYS A 96 -13.03 -24.51 -18.91
N GLU A 97 -14.15 -24.11 -19.50
CA GLU A 97 -14.34 -22.75 -20.03
C GLU A 97 -14.10 -21.74 -18.90
N GLU A 98 -12.93 -21.10 -18.91
CA GLU A 98 -12.76 -19.82 -18.24
C GLU A 98 -13.67 -18.82 -18.95
N THR A 99 -14.70 -18.36 -18.23
CA THR A 99 -15.50 -17.23 -18.68
C THR A 99 -14.57 -16.02 -18.83
N PRO A 100 -14.50 -15.37 -20.00
CA PRO A 100 -13.62 -14.21 -20.17
C PRO A 100 -14.04 -13.11 -19.20
N ALA A 101 -13.05 -12.57 -18.49
CA ALA A 101 -13.24 -11.42 -17.62
C ALA A 101 -14.00 -10.32 -18.36
N PRO A 102 -15.05 -9.72 -17.76
CA PRO A 102 -15.78 -8.64 -18.41
C PRO A 102 -14.80 -7.52 -18.76
N ALA A 103 -14.97 -6.92 -19.95
CA ALA A 103 -14.19 -5.77 -20.37
C ALA A 103 -14.13 -4.71 -19.25
N PRO A 104 -12.96 -4.07 -19.02
CA PRO A 104 -12.80 -3.14 -17.91
C PRO A 104 -13.85 -2.04 -18.03
N LYS A 105 -14.71 -1.94 -17.01
CA LYS A 105 -15.68 -0.86 -16.91
C LYS A 105 -14.89 0.46 -16.84
N ASP A 106 -15.26 1.44 -17.66
CA ASP A 106 -14.67 2.77 -17.57
C ASP A 106 -14.90 3.32 -16.15
N ALA A 107 -13.84 3.37 -15.34
CA ALA A 107 -13.93 3.74 -13.94
C ALA A 107 -14.46 5.17 -13.75
N THR A 108 -14.38 6.03 -14.77
CA THR A 108 -14.84 7.41 -14.70
C THR A 108 -16.36 7.55 -14.77
N VAL A 109 -17.05 6.51 -15.23
CA VAL A 109 -18.49 6.51 -15.49
C VAL A 109 -19.24 5.81 -14.35
N TYR A 110 -20.24 6.47 -13.79
CA TYR A 110 -21.12 5.84 -12.81
C TYR A 110 -21.94 4.71 -13.47
N PRO A 111 -22.03 3.54 -12.85
CA PRO A 111 -22.88 2.47 -13.35
C PRO A 111 -24.35 2.92 -13.29
N ASP A 112 -25.11 2.46 -14.27
CA ASP A 112 -26.56 2.62 -14.27
C ASP A 112 -27.16 1.63 -13.25
N ILE A 113 -27.39 2.11 -12.04
CA ILE A 113 -27.94 1.32 -10.93
C ILE A 113 -29.24 1.96 -10.43
N ASP A 114 -30.29 1.15 -10.34
CA ASP A 114 -31.56 1.59 -9.74
C ASP A 114 -31.47 1.72 -8.22
N GLN A 115 -30.61 0.91 -7.59
CA GLN A 115 -30.47 0.83 -6.14
C GLN A 115 -29.01 0.64 -5.73
N LEU A 116 -28.64 1.25 -4.60
CA LEU A 116 -27.37 1.02 -3.92
C LEU A 116 -27.33 -0.40 -3.33
N PRO A 117 -26.14 -1.00 -3.17
CA PRO A 117 -26.01 -2.35 -2.64
C PRO A 117 -26.46 -2.42 -1.17
N ALA A 118 -26.83 -3.62 -0.73
CA ALA A 118 -27.19 -3.88 0.66
C ALA A 118 -25.96 -3.92 1.57
N GLU A 119 -24.82 -4.39 1.06
CA GLU A 119 -23.56 -4.54 1.79
C GLU A 119 -22.41 -3.84 1.05
N PRO A 120 -21.38 -3.37 1.79
CA PRO A 120 -20.20 -2.79 1.17
C PRO A 120 -19.36 -3.83 0.41
N THR A 121 -18.65 -3.38 -0.62
CA THR A 121 -17.70 -4.24 -1.35
C THR A 121 -16.41 -4.42 -0.55
N ILE A 122 -15.99 -5.67 -0.33
CA ILE A 122 -14.71 -6.01 0.30
C ILE A 122 -13.96 -6.96 -0.62
N ILE A 123 -12.73 -6.62 -0.99
CA ILE A 123 -11.85 -7.44 -1.84
C ILE A 123 -10.57 -7.69 -1.07
N ASN A 124 -10.19 -8.95 -0.90
CA ASN A 124 -9.00 -9.36 -0.14
C ASN A 124 -8.93 -8.72 1.27
N GLY A 125 -10.08 -8.60 1.95
CA GLY A 125 -10.19 -7.99 3.28
C GLY A 125 -10.15 -6.46 3.30
N ILE A 126 -10.04 -5.80 2.14
CA ILE A 126 -10.03 -4.34 2.02
C ILE A 126 -11.39 -3.83 1.55
N LEU A 127 -12.00 -2.94 2.34
CA LEU A 127 -13.21 -2.21 1.97
C LEU A 127 -12.94 -1.30 0.77
N LEU A 128 -13.71 -1.44 -0.31
CA LEU A 128 -13.60 -0.61 -1.50
C LEU A 128 -14.84 0.25 -1.68
N ALA A 129 -14.62 1.55 -1.85
CA ALA A 129 -15.62 2.51 -2.28
C ALA A 129 -15.03 3.34 -3.42
N ASN A 130 -15.65 3.24 -4.60
CA ASN A 130 -15.32 4.05 -5.78
C ASN A 130 -16.56 4.12 -6.69
N LYS A 131 -16.43 4.70 -7.90
CA LYS A 131 -17.53 4.83 -8.86
C LYS A 131 -18.15 3.49 -9.28
N GLN A 132 -17.38 2.41 -9.29
CA GLN A 132 -17.87 1.07 -9.68
C GLN A 132 -18.41 0.25 -8.51
N HIS A 133 -18.01 0.60 -7.29
CA HIS A 133 -18.33 -0.11 -6.05
C HIS A 133 -18.89 0.86 -5.01
N PRO A 134 -20.18 1.25 -5.10
CA PRO A 134 -20.81 2.10 -4.11
C PRO A 134 -21.00 1.38 -2.76
N LEU A 135 -21.23 2.20 -1.73
CA LEU A 135 -21.62 1.79 -0.39
C LEU A 135 -23.15 1.83 -0.23
N PRO A 136 -23.71 1.01 0.69
CA PRO A 136 -25.09 1.14 1.12
C PRO A 136 -25.37 2.54 1.67
N ALA A 137 -26.57 3.08 1.43
CA ALA A 137 -26.97 4.36 2.02
C ALA A 137 -26.95 4.36 3.56
N SER A 138 -27.21 3.20 4.17
CA SER A 138 -27.19 2.97 5.61
C SER A 138 -25.79 2.74 6.20
N TYR A 139 -24.76 2.59 5.36
CA TYR A 139 -23.41 2.34 5.84
C TYR A 139 -22.82 3.61 6.46
N ALA A 140 -22.80 3.64 7.79
CA ALA A 140 -22.46 4.82 8.58
C ALA A 140 -21.55 4.49 9.77
N PRO A 141 -20.31 4.03 9.53
CA PRO A 141 -19.42 3.57 10.61
C PRO A 141 -18.88 4.69 11.50
N GLY A 142 -18.98 5.95 11.08
CA GLY A 142 -18.22 7.05 11.69
C GLY A 142 -16.77 7.07 11.23
N GLU A 143 -15.96 7.96 11.81
CA GLU A 143 -14.52 7.97 11.56
C GLU A 143 -13.87 6.71 12.16
N ASN A 144 -13.02 6.03 11.41
CA ASN A 144 -12.37 4.82 11.88
C ASN A 144 -11.28 5.15 12.90
N ALA A 145 -11.42 4.62 14.13
CA ALA A 145 -10.49 4.89 15.23
C ALA A 145 -9.04 4.46 14.95
N LYS A 146 -8.82 3.36 14.19
CA LYS A 146 -7.46 2.92 13.82
C LYS A 146 -6.83 3.86 12.80
N ALA A 147 -7.61 4.30 11.81
CA ALA A 147 -7.14 5.30 10.84
C ALA A 147 -6.83 6.63 11.51
N ARG A 148 -7.67 7.10 12.45
CA ARG A 148 -7.39 8.28 13.27
C ARG A 148 -6.08 8.15 14.03
N ALA A 149 -5.90 7.08 14.80
CA ALA A 149 -4.66 6.86 15.56
C ALA A 149 -3.43 6.80 14.65
N ALA A 150 -3.56 6.22 13.45
CA ALA A 150 -2.50 6.21 12.46
C ALA A 150 -2.19 7.60 11.90
N PHE A 151 -3.22 8.42 11.64
CA PHE A 151 -3.03 9.81 11.22
C PHE A 151 -2.36 10.62 12.33
N ASP A 152 -2.76 10.45 13.59
CA ASP A 152 -2.18 11.19 14.71
C ASP A 152 -0.68 10.85 14.87
N ALA A 153 -0.30 9.59 14.71
CA ALA A 153 1.10 9.17 14.69
C ALA A 153 1.89 9.76 13.50
N MET A 154 1.26 9.83 12.32
CA MET A 154 1.85 10.47 11.13
C MET A 154 2.05 11.97 11.34
N ALA A 155 1.04 12.65 11.90
CA ALA A 155 1.10 14.08 12.20
C ALA A 155 2.17 14.40 13.26
N GLN A 156 2.34 13.52 14.26
CA GLN A 156 3.41 13.65 15.24
C GLN A 156 4.79 13.56 14.59
N ALA A 157 5.02 12.59 13.70
CA ALA A 157 6.30 12.47 13.00
C ALA A 157 6.56 13.67 12.07
N ALA A 158 5.54 14.18 11.38
CA ALA A 158 5.67 15.39 10.58
C ALA A 158 6.05 16.61 11.44
N ALA A 159 5.55 16.69 12.68
CA ALA A 159 5.87 17.76 13.60
C ALA A 159 7.35 17.77 14.04
N GLU A 160 8.01 16.60 14.05
CA GLU A 160 9.46 16.49 14.30
C GLU A 160 10.27 17.16 13.17
N ASP A 161 9.71 17.20 11.96
CA ASP A 161 10.25 17.93 10.80
C ASP A 161 9.74 19.38 10.70
N GLY A 162 9.05 19.86 11.74
CA GLY A 162 8.52 21.23 11.81
C GLY A 162 7.24 21.46 11.00
N LEU A 163 6.55 20.40 10.57
CA LEU A 163 5.31 20.46 9.78
C LEU A 163 4.08 20.18 10.66
N GLN A 164 3.02 20.96 10.50
CA GLN A 164 1.78 20.76 11.27
C GLN A 164 0.67 20.25 10.37
N LEU A 165 0.54 18.93 10.26
CA LEU A 165 -0.50 18.30 9.43
C LEU A 165 -1.87 18.38 10.10
N VAL A 166 -2.91 18.60 9.29
CA VAL A 166 -4.31 18.70 9.73
C VAL A 166 -5.19 17.81 8.86
N ALA A 167 -5.95 16.90 9.47
CA ALA A 167 -7.03 16.19 8.79
C ALA A 167 -8.30 17.05 8.82
N PHE A 168 -8.54 17.82 7.76
CA PHE A 168 -9.60 18.82 7.73
C PHE A 168 -10.97 18.25 7.30
N SER A 169 -10.99 17.07 6.70
CA SER A 169 -12.21 16.36 6.31
C SER A 169 -11.97 14.85 6.34
N THR A 170 -12.79 14.12 7.10
CA THR A 170 -12.62 12.67 7.31
C THR A 170 -13.91 11.91 7.04
N TYR A 171 -14.65 11.48 8.05
CA TYR A 171 -15.92 10.79 7.85
C TYR A 171 -17.01 11.75 7.33
N ARG A 172 -17.67 11.31 6.26
CA ARG A 172 -18.83 12.00 5.67
C ARG A 172 -19.93 10.99 5.37
N GLY A 173 -20.97 10.98 6.20
CA GLY A 173 -22.13 10.11 5.99
C GLY A 173 -22.90 10.43 4.70
N PHE A 174 -23.74 9.48 4.30
CA PHE A 174 -24.51 9.52 3.05
C PHE A 174 -25.29 10.82 2.83
N ASP A 175 -26.11 11.23 3.80
CA ASP A 175 -26.97 12.42 3.66
C ASP A 175 -26.16 13.71 3.51
N ARG A 176 -25.02 13.81 4.21
CA ARG A 176 -24.11 14.94 4.07
C ARG A 176 -23.46 14.96 2.68
N GLN A 177 -23.07 13.79 2.15
CA GLN A 177 -22.56 13.69 0.79
C GLN A 177 -23.63 14.07 -0.24
N LYS A 178 -24.89 13.69 -0.02
CA LYS A 178 -26.01 14.06 -0.89
C LYS A 178 -26.19 15.57 -0.98
N GLN A 179 -26.28 16.25 0.17
CA GLN A 179 -26.42 17.71 0.22
C GLN A 179 -25.24 18.43 -0.47
N LEU A 180 -24.02 17.96 -0.22
CA LEU A 180 -22.82 18.51 -0.84
C LEU A 180 -22.86 18.37 -2.37
N TYR A 181 -23.15 17.16 -2.85
CA TYR A 181 -23.19 16.85 -4.27
C TYR A 181 -24.27 17.66 -4.98
N GLU A 182 -25.48 17.74 -4.42
CA GLU A 182 -26.57 18.58 -4.94
C GLU A 182 -26.17 20.06 -5.03
N GLY A 183 -25.44 20.57 -4.04
CA GLY A 183 -24.88 21.93 -4.07
C GLY A 183 -23.90 22.15 -5.23
N TYR A 184 -23.01 21.18 -5.48
CA TYR A 184 -22.08 21.24 -6.61
C TYR A 184 -22.77 21.15 -7.97
N VAL A 185 -23.77 20.27 -8.09
CA VAL A 185 -24.59 20.18 -9.31
C VAL A 185 -25.31 21.51 -9.58
N ALA A 186 -25.88 22.13 -8.56
CA ALA A 186 -26.58 23.40 -8.69
C ALA A 186 -25.65 24.55 -9.09
N LYS A 187 -24.39 24.52 -8.63
CA LYS A 187 -23.40 25.57 -8.87
C LYS A 187 -22.67 25.42 -10.21
N ASP A 188 -22.17 24.23 -10.50
CA ASP A 188 -21.20 23.99 -11.57
C ASP A 188 -21.71 22.99 -12.63
N GLY A 189 -22.89 22.40 -12.42
CA GLY A 189 -23.50 21.42 -13.31
C GLY A 189 -23.05 19.97 -13.02
N GLN A 190 -23.89 19.01 -13.44
CA GLN A 190 -23.70 17.60 -13.11
C GLN A 190 -22.39 17.01 -13.64
N ALA A 191 -22.02 17.30 -14.89
CA ALA A 191 -20.79 16.78 -15.49
C ALA A 191 -19.52 17.23 -14.73
N ALA A 192 -19.50 18.46 -14.22
CA ALA A 192 -18.40 18.94 -13.40
C ALA A 192 -18.41 18.28 -12.02
N ALA A 193 -19.57 18.23 -11.36
CA ALA A 193 -19.73 17.58 -10.05
C ALA A 193 -19.37 16.09 -10.08
N ASP A 194 -19.72 15.36 -11.14
CA ASP A 194 -19.37 13.94 -11.33
C ASP A 194 -17.86 13.71 -11.48
N ARG A 195 -17.08 14.74 -11.83
CA ARG A 195 -15.63 14.66 -12.01
C ARG A 195 -14.84 14.96 -10.73
N TYR A 196 -15.19 16.03 -10.03
CA TYR A 196 -14.45 16.48 -8.83
C TYR A 196 -15.12 16.09 -7.50
N SER A 197 -16.33 15.56 -7.54
CA SER A 197 -17.08 15.11 -6.37
C SER A 197 -17.58 13.69 -6.56
N ALA A 198 -18.30 13.18 -5.56
CA ALA A 198 -18.88 11.86 -5.58
C ALA A 198 -20.40 11.95 -5.38
N ARG A 199 -21.14 11.18 -6.19
CA ARG A 199 -22.56 10.89 -5.90
C ARG A 199 -22.66 10.24 -4.51
N PRO A 200 -23.75 10.44 -3.76
CA PRO A 200 -23.92 9.83 -2.44
C PRO A 200 -23.86 8.29 -2.57
N GLY A 201 -23.15 7.64 -1.64
CA GLY A 201 -22.81 6.20 -1.72
C GLY A 201 -21.48 5.91 -2.42
N PHE A 202 -20.97 6.79 -3.28
CA PHE A 202 -19.72 6.55 -4.02
C PHE A 202 -18.50 7.26 -3.41
N SER A 203 -18.69 8.04 -2.34
CA SER A 203 -17.63 8.77 -1.67
C SER A 203 -16.86 7.88 -0.71
N GLU A 204 -15.54 7.86 -0.85
CA GLU A 204 -14.68 7.11 0.07
C GLU A 204 -14.72 7.66 1.50
N HIS A 205 -15.06 8.94 1.70
CA HIS A 205 -15.28 9.52 3.03
C HIS A 205 -16.38 8.83 3.84
N GLN A 206 -17.34 8.19 3.19
CA GLN A 206 -18.39 7.43 3.87
C GLN A 206 -17.83 6.16 4.54
N THR A 207 -16.65 5.69 4.13
CA THR A 207 -15.96 4.57 4.80
C THR A 207 -15.42 4.91 6.18
N GLY A 208 -15.20 6.19 6.47
CA GLY A 208 -14.46 6.64 7.66
C GLY A 208 -12.96 6.38 7.61
N LEU A 209 -12.43 5.91 6.47
CA LEU A 209 -11.01 5.58 6.26
C LEU A 209 -10.29 6.60 5.36
N ALA A 210 -11.02 7.55 4.77
CA ALA A 210 -10.47 8.62 3.95
C ALA A 210 -10.26 9.90 4.76
N PHE A 211 -9.12 10.52 4.54
CA PHE A 211 -8.65 11.71 5.25
C PHE A 211 -8.15 12.71 4.20
N ASP A 212 -8.83 13.84 4.10
CA ASP A 212 -8.31 15.02 3.44
C ASP A 212 -7.33 15.71 4.37
N ILE A 213 -6.07 15.80 3.95
CA ILE A 213 -4.95 16.29 4.76
C ILE A 213 -4.46 17.62 4.19
N GLY A 214 -4.23 18.57 5.07
CA GLY A 214 -3.60 19.85 4.81
C GLY A 214 -2.47 20.14 5.81
N GLU A 215 -1.91 21.34 5.72
CA GLU A 215 -0.91 21.85 6.65
C GLU A 215 -1.41 23.17 7.27
N ALA A 216 -1.28 23.33 8.59
CA ALA A 216 -1.68 24.55 9.30
C ALA A 216 -0.85 25.75 8.83
N GLY A 217 -1.50 26.89 8.60
CA GLY A 217 -0.87 28.07 8.00
C GLY A 217 -0.67 27.99 6.48
N GLN A 218 -1.19 26.93 5.84
CA GLN A 218 -1.20 26.72 4.38
C GLN A 218 -2.62 26.45 3.86
N GLU A 219 -3.64 26.99 4.52
CA GLU A 219 -5.06 26.73 4.22
C GLU A 219 -5.46 27.09 2.79
N GLN A 220 -4.77 28.05 2.16
CA GLN A 220 -4.99 28.41 0.76
C GLN A 220 -4.69 27.26 -0.23
N HIS A 221 -3.97 26.22 0.22
CA HIS A 221 -3.66 25.04 -0.57
C HIS A 221 -4.58 23.85 -0.27
N TRP A 222 -5.43 23.93 0.77
CA TRP A 222 -6.31 22.82 1.14
C TRP A 222 -7.35 22.55 0.04
N ALA A 223 -7.67 21.26 -0.16
CA ALA A 223 -8.58 20.80 -1.22
C ALA A 223 -8.21 21.32 -2.63
N SER A 224 -6.91 21.53 -2.87
CA SER A 224 -6.36 22.02 -4.14
C SER A 224 -5.11 21.23 -4.51
N SER A 225 -4.89 21.01 -5.81
CA SER A 225 -3.74 20.23 -6.29
C SER A 225 -2.41 20.81 -5.80
N SER A 226 -2.37 22.13 -5.61
CA SER A 226 -1.22 22.87 -5.08
C SER A 226 -0.75 22.43 -3.68
N PHE A 227 -1.55 21.69 -2.90
CA PHE A 227 -1.08 21.09 -1.65
C PHE A 227 0.13 20.17 -1.89
N GLY A 228 0.14 19.41 -2.99
CA GLY A 228 1.26 18.53 -3.36
C GLY A 228 2.58 19.27 -3.61
N ASP A 229 2.55 20.59 -3.76
CA ASP A 229 3.74 21.43 -3.94
C ASP A 229 4.27 22.02 -2.62
N THR A 230 3.48 21.99 -1.54
CA THR A 230 3.89 22.49 -0.21
C THR A 230 4.87 21.53 0.46
N ALA A 231 5.51 21.98 1.54
CA ALA A 231 6.36 21.11 2.35
C ALA A 231 5.57 19.95 2.97
N GLY A 232 4.41 20.25 3.57
CA GLY A 232 3.49 19.24 4.10
C GLY A 232 3.01 18.23 3.06
N GLY A 233 2.55 18.66 1.89
CA GLY A 233 2.05 17.74 0.88
C GLY A 233 3.13 16.81 0.31
N LYS A 234 4.34 17.33 0.09
CA LYS A 234 5.50 16.49 -0.30
C LYS A 234 5.85 15.50 0.80
N TRP A 235 5.88 15.93 2.05
CA TRP A 235 6.19 15.06 3.18
C TRP A 235 5.17 13.93 3.30
N VAL A 236 3.87 14.23 3.25
CA VAL A 236 2.82 13.22 3.38
C VAL A 236 2.87 12.24 2.22
N LYS A 237 3.06 12.71 0.98
CA LYS A 237 3.16 11.83 -0.19
C LYS A 237 4.27 10.77 -0.03
N GLU A 238 5.42 11.14 0.50
CA GLU A 238 6.56 10.24 0.65
C GLU A 238 6.45 9.34 1.90
N ASN A 239 5.77 9.79 2.97
CA ASN A 239 5.80 9.12 4.28
C ASN A 239 4.49 8.43 4.69
N ALA A 240 3.35 8.78 4.09
CA ALA A 240 2.03 8.30 4.51
C ALA A 240 1.90 6.77 4.58
N HIS A 241 2.59 6.07 3.68
CA HIS A 241 2.55 4.61 3.61
C HIS A 241 3.08 3.92 4.89
N ASN A 242 4.05 4.54 5.59
CA ASN A 242 4.60 4.07 6.86
C ASN A 242 3.54 4.00 7.98
N TYR A 243 2.46 4.76 7.81
CA TYR A 243 1.33 4.86 8.72
C TYR A 243 0.08 4.15 8.19
N GLY A 244 0.17 3.51 7.01
CA GLY A 244 -0.93 2.77 6.42
C GLY A 244 -1.85 3.60 5.52
N PHE A 245 -1.41 4.79 5.10
CA PHE A 245 -2.12 5.66 4.18
C PHE A 245 -1.52 5.64 2.78
N ILE A 246 -2.39 5.72 1.77
CA ILE A 246 -2.00 5.90 0.37
C ILE A 246 -2.55 7.22 -0.17
N LEU A 247 -1.82 7.85 -1.09
CA LEU A 247 -2.39 8.89 -1.94
C LEU A 247 -3.40 8.22 -2.87
N ARG A 248 -4.70 8.41 -2.60
CA ARG A 248 -5.75 7.58 -3.21
C ARG A 248 -5.95 7.88 -4.70
N TYR A 249 -5.84 9.16 -5.07
CA TYR A 249 -6.08 9.67 -6.41
C TYR A 249 -4.83 10.35 -6.98
N PRO A 250 -3.81 9.56 -7.37
CA PRO A 250 -2.57 10.09 -7.93
C PRO A 250 -2.78 10.68 -9.33
N GLN A 251 -1.87 11.57 -9.73
CA GLN A 251 -1.91 12.21 -11.04
C GLN A 251 -1.79 11.18 -12.17
N GLY A 252 -2.63 11.32 -13.20
CA GLY A 252 -2.60 10.46 -14.39
C GLY A 252 -3.32 9.11 -14.25
N LYS A 253 -3.94 8.83 -13.10
CA LYS A 253 -4.65 7.56 -12.84
C LYS A 253 -6.18 7.70 -12.79
N GLU A 254 -6.73 8.83 -13.27
CA GLU A 254 -8.18 9.11 -13.27
C GLU A 254 -8.99 8.03 -14.02
N GLN A 255 -8.45 7.44 -15.08
CA GLN A 255 -9.10 6.36 -15.83
C GLN A 255 -9.20 5.03 -15.06
N ILE A 256 -8.42 4.87 -14.00
CA ILE A 256 -8.39 3.67 -13.15
C ILE A 256 -9.18 3.93 -11.87
N THR A 257 -8.94 5.07 -11.21
CA THR A 257 -9.60 5.39 -9.93
C THR A 257 -11.02 5.93 -10.11
N GLY A 258 -11.31 6.51 -11.28
CA GLY A 258 -12.55 7.23 -11.57
C GLY A 258 -12.60 8.67 -11.08
N TYR A 259 -11.57 9.14 -10.35
CA TYR A 259 -11.53 10.47 -9.75
C TYR A 259 -10.33 11.26 -10.24
N MET A 260 -10.52 12.59 -10.34
CA MET A 260 -9.43 13.50 -10.68
C MET A 260 -8.29 13.44 -9.64
N HIS A 261 -7.13 13.97 -10.00
CA HIS A 261 -6.01 14.05 -9.05
C HIS A 261 -6.36 14.91 -7.82
N GLU A 262 -6.18 14.33 -6.63
CA GLU A 262 -6.37 15.00 -5.35
C GLU A 262 -5.13 14.80 -4.49
N SER A 263 -4.24 15.79 -4.45
CA SER A 263 -2.99 15.71 -3.68
C SER A 263 -3.18 15.68 -2.17
N TRP A 264 -4.38 15.96 -1.69
CA TRP A 264 -4.76 16.03 -0.28
C TRP A 264 -5.51 14.78 0.22
N HIS A 265 -6.06 13.94 -0.67
CA HIS A 265 -6.94 12.82 -0.27
C HIS A 265 -6.13 11.54 -0.02
N PHE A 266 -6.07 11.13 1.24
CA PHE A 266 -5.36 9.93 1.69
C PHE A 266 -6.30 8.88 2.25
N ARG A 267 -6.06 7.62 1.85
CA ARG A 267 -6.88 6.47 2.24
C ARG A 267 -6.11 5.53 3.15
N TYR A 268 -6.68 5.20 4.31
CA TYR A 268 -6.14 4.17 5.19
C TYR A 268 -6.47 2.76 4.68
N VAL A 269 -5.43 1.96 4.45
CA VAL A 269 -5.51 0.54 4.03
C VAL A 269 -4.67 -0.39 4.91
N GLY A 270 -4.05 0.15 5.96
CA GLY A 270 -3.08 -0.58 6.78
C GLY A 270 -1.67 -0.56 6.19
N LYS A 271 -0.65 -0.77 7.04
CA LYS A 271 0.76 -0.54 6.68
C LYS A 271 1.26 -1.44 5.56
N GLU A 272 0.91 -2.72 5.59
CA GLU A 272 1.36 -3.70 4.60
C GLU A 272 0.90 -3.33 3.19
N ALA A 273 -0.42 -3.19 3.00
CA ALA A 273 -0.99 -2.80 1.71
C ALA A 273 -0.51 -1.41 1.27
N ALA A 274 -0.47 -0.43 2.17
CA ALA A 274 -0.02 0.92 1.81
C ALA A 274 1.44 0.94 1.35
N THR A 275 2.32 0.19 2.02
CA THR A 275 3.73 0.07 1.65
C THR A 275 3.90 -0.63 0.30
N ALA A 276 3.13 -1.69 0.05
CA ALA A 276 3.15 -2.40 -1.23
C ALA A 276 2.68 -1.50 -2.39
N ILE A 277 1.58 -0.75 -2.18
CA ILE A 277 1.03 0.21 -3.15
C ILE A 277 2.04 1.32 -3.45
N TYR A 278 2.65 1.88 -2.40
CA TYR A 278 3.66 2.93 -2.51
C TYR A 278 4.90 2.47 -3.30
N ASN A 279 5.48 1.34 -2.93
CA ASN A 279 6.70 0.81 -3.56
C ASN A 279 6.50 0.46 -5.04
N GLN A 280 5.31 0.00 -5.41
CA GLN A 280 4.96 -0.35 -6.79
C GLN A 280 4.46 0.87 -7.59
N ASN A 281 4.14 1.99 -6.93
CA ASN A 281 3.57 3.18 -7.53
C ASN A 281 2.28 2.87 -8.33
N ILE A 282 1.38 2.11 -7.70
CA ILE A 282 0.10 1.67 -8.26
C ILE A 282 -1.09 2.28 -7.50
N THR A 283 -2.30 2.12 -8.01
CA THR A 283 -3.55 2.49 -7.32
C THR A 283 -4.03 1.36 -6.41
N LEU A 284 -5.07 1.64 -5.61
CA LEU A 284 -5.76 0.60 -4.85
C LEU A 284 -6.44 -0.41 -5.77
N GLU A 285 -7.03 0.05 -6.88
CA GLU A 285 -7.63 -0.81 -7.90
C GLU A 285 -6.60 -1.80 -8.48
N GLU A 286 -5.44 -1.30 -8.92
CA GLU A 286 -4.36 -2.13 -9.46
C GLU A 286 -3.84 -3.13 -8.41
N TYR A 287 -3.74 -2.72 -7.15
CA TYR A 287 -3.35 -3.61 -6.04
C TYR A 287 -4.38 -4.71 -5.75
N LEU A 288 -5.67 -4.40 -5.91
CA LEU A 288 -6.76 -5.37 -5.73
C LEU A 288 -7.01 -6.22 -6.98
N GLY A 289 -6.38 -5.89 -8.11
CA GLY A 289 -6.52 -6.62 -9.38
C GLY A 289 -7.84 -6.35 -10.10
N ILE A 290 -8.37 -5.13 -10.01
CA ILE A 290 -9.64 -4.71 -10.62
C ILE A 290 -9.50 -3.51 -11.57
#